data_AF-A0A1X0ADV4-F1
#
_entry.id   AF-A0A1X0ADV4-F1
#
_cell.length_a   1.000
_cell.length_b   1.000
_cell.length_c   1.000
_cell.angle_alpha   90.00
_cell.angle_beta   90.00
_cell.angle_gamma   90.00
#
_symmetry.space_group_name_H-M   'P 1'
#
loop_
_entity.id
_entity.type
_entity.pdbx_description
1 polymer ?
#
loop_
_entity_poly.entity_id
_entity_poly.type
_entity_poly.pdbx_seq_one_letter_code
_entity_poly.pdbx_strand_id
1 'polypeptide(L)'
;MSRLRFKLYLAAGVACAAAFHLYGASPGASIGAGVCLPLALTIVPRFLIAAVAGASTAGEREDTTSEMSGLEFEDYVARVARSCGVPVIMTPLSGDWGVDLIVGHRPNRLAVQCKRQSRPVGAGAVQEVVAGAPMQDCARTMVVTNHEFTPAARKLAELHGCELVGGADLPRLKSVIRRATVQ
;
A
#
# COMPACT_ATOMS: atom_id res chain seq x y z
N MET A 1 22.38 12.68 15.82
CA MET A 1 22.70 12.13 17.16
C MET A 1 22.83 13.28 18.14
N SER A 2 22.22 13.22 19.33
CA SER A 2 22.43 14.28 20.33
C SER A 2 23.88 14.25 20.83
N ARG A 3 24.46 15.43 21.12
CA ARG A 3 25.86 15.56 21.58
C ARG A 3 26.16 14.67 22.81
N LEU A 4 25.16 14.42 23.66
CA LEU A 4 25.26 13.55 24.83
C LEU A 4 25.43 12.07 24.47
N ARG A 5 24.67 11.56 23.49
CA ARG A 5 24.74 10.15 23.04
C ARG A 5 26.10 9.84 22.40
N PHE A 6 26.63 10.78 21.63
CA PHE A 6 27.97 10.64 21.03
C PHE A 6 29.06 10.49 22.10
N LYS A 7 29.03 11.33 23.15
CA LYS A 7 29.98 11.26 24.27
C LYS A 7 29.88 9.93 25.04
N LEU A 8 28.67 9.41 25.24
CA LEU A 8 28.45 8.13 25.92
C LEU A 8 28.99 6.94 25.12
N TYR A 9 28.79 6.91 23.79
CA TYR A 9 29.35 5.84 22.95
C TYR A 9 30.88 5.90 22.87
N LEU A 10 31.45 7.10 22.84
CA LEU A 10 32.90 7.28 22.88
C LEU A 10 33.49 6.76 24.21
N ALA A 11 32.85 7.10 25.33
CA ALA A 11 33.26 6.60 26.65
C ALA A 11 33.16 5.06 26.76
N ALA A 12 32.09 4.47 26.22
CA ALA A 12 31.91 3.01 26.19
C ALA A 12 32.97 2.32 25.32
N GLY A 13 33.34 2.90 24.17
CA GLY A 13 34.41 2.38 23.32
C GLY A 13 35.79 2.42 23.99
N VAL A 14 36.12 3.54 24.64
CA VAL A 14 37.39 3.69 25.39
C VAL A 14 37.45 2.71 26.56
N ALA A 15 36.37 2.56 27.33
CA ALA A 15 36.31 1.61 28.44
C ALA A 15 36.46 0.16 27.95
N CYS A 16 35.83 -0.20 26.83
CA CYS A 16 35.94 -1.53 26.22
C CYS A 16 37.39 -1.82 25.78
N ALA A 17 38.03 -0.88 25.09
CA ALA A 17 39.42 -1.02 24.67
C ALA A 17 40.38 -1.17 25.86
N ALA A 18 40.21 -0.36 26.91
CA ALA A 18 41.01 -0.44 28.12
C ALA A 18 40.84 -1.79 28.84
N ALA A 19 39.60 -2.28 28.96
CA ALA A 19 39.33 -3.59 29.55
C ALA A 19 40.02 -4.72 28.78
N PHE A 20 39.86 -4.75 27.45
CA PHE A 20 40.52 -5.78 26.62
C PHE A 20 42.04 -5.78 26.78
N HIS A 21 42.64 -4.59 26.84
CA HIS A 21 44.08 -4.47 27.02
C HIS A 21 44.55 -4.97 28.40
N LEU A 22 43.80 -4.64 29.46
CA LEU A 22 44.08 -5.10 30.82
C LEU A 22 43.93 -6.62 31.00
N TYR A 23 43.08 -7.27 30.20
CA TYR A 23 42.94 -8.73 30.15
C TYR A 23 43.97 -9.42 29.23
N GLY A 24 44.99 -8.69 28.76
CA GLY A 24 46.11 -9.26 28.00
C GLY A 24 45.91 -9.33 26.49
N ALA A 25 44.89 -8.67 25.94
CA ALA A 25 44.73 -8.58 24.50
C ALA A 25 45.82 -7.69 23.87
N SER A 26 46.21 -8.02 22.64
CA SER A 26 47.15 -7.20 21.88
C SER A 26 46.59 -5.79 21.68
N PRO A 27 47.46 -4.76 21.52
CA PRO A 27 47.02 -3.39 21.29
C PRO A 27 46.05 -3.25 20.11
N GLY A 28 46.30 -4.00 19.02
CA GLY A 28 45.41 -4.02 17.85
C GLY A 28 44.02 -4.60 18.13
N ALA A 29 43.95 -5.72 18.86
CA ALA A 29 42.67 -6.33 19.25
C ALA A 29 41.87 -5.42 20.19
N SER A 30 42.55 -4.71 21.10
CA SER A 30 41.94 -3.80 22.06
C SER A 30 41.31 -2.57 21.37
N ILE A 31 42.05 -1.97 20.43
CA ILE A 31 41.54 -0.86 19.61
C ILE A 31 40.36 -1.31 18.75
N GLY A 32 40.46 -2.49 18.12
CA GLY A 32 39.38 -3.08 17.33
C GLY A 32 38.08 -3.24 18.13
N ALA A 33 38.17 -3.81 19.34
CA ALA A 33 37.01 -3.98 20.22
C ALA A 33 36.36 -2.64 20.61
N GLY A 34 37.18 -1.61 20.88
CA GLY A 34 36.71 -0.27 21.24
C GLY A 34 35.98 0.47 20.11
N VAL A 35 36.28 0.16 18.84
CA VAL A 35 35.60 0.74 17.66
C VAL A 35 34.35 -0.08 17.28
N CYS A 36 34.44 -1.41 17.31
CA CYS A 36 33.35 -2.29 16.89
C CYS A 36 32.12 -2.20 17.82
N LEU A 37 32.34 -2.08 19.13
CA LEU A 37 31.24 -2.03 20.11
C LEU A 37 30.28 -0.84 19.89
N PRO A 38 30.74 0.43 19.84
CA PRO A 38 29.84 1.56 19.61
C PRO A 38 29.18 1.52 18.23
N LEU A 39 29.86 1.03 17.19
CA LEU A 39 29.24 0.83 15.87
C LEU A 39 28.10 -0.19 15.94
N ALA A 40 28.33 -1.36 16.55
CA ALA A 40 27.32 -2.39 16.74
C ALA A 40 26.10 -1.85 17.52
N LEU A 41 26.32 -1.08 18.60
CA LEU A 41 25.24 -0.48 19.40
C LEU A 41 24.37 0.53 18.62
N THR A 42 24.88 1.11 17.54
CA THR A 42 24.11 2.04 16.70
C THR A 42 23.41 1.34 15.53
N ILE A 43 24.05 0.33 14.94
CA ILE A 43 23.56 -0.33 13.72
C ILE A 43 22.60 -1.48 14.06
N VAL A 44 22.96 -2.33 15.03
CA VAL A 44 22.21 -3.56 15.35
C VAL A 44 20.77 -3.25 15.76
N PRO A 45 20.47 -2.30 16.66
CA PRO A 45 19.08 -2.03 17.03
C PRO A 45 18.25 -1.52 15.85
N ARG A 46 18.84 -0.71 14.97
CA ARG A 46 18.16 -0.18 13.78
C ARG A 46 17.87 -1.28 12.78
N PHE A 47 18.83 -2.17 12.57
CA PHE A 47 18.65 -3.34 11.71
C PHE A 47 17.58 -4.28 12.27
N LEU A 48 17.60 -4.58 13.57
CA LEU A 48 16.58 -5.43 14.20
C LEU A 48 15.19 -4.81 14.13
N ILE A 49 15.05 -3.51 14.41
CA ILE A 49 13.77 -2.81 14.26
C ILE A 49 13.32 -2.84 12.79
N ALA A 50 14.21 -2.59 11.84
CA ALA A 50 13.89 -2.64 10.42
C ALA A 50 13.53 -4.07 9.95
N ALA A 51 14.20 -5.09 10.47
CA ALA A 51 13.94 -6.50 10.15
C ALA A 51 12.61 -6.96 10.75
N VAL A 52 12.29 -6.59 11.99
CA VAL A 52 11.00 -6.87 12.62
C VAL A 52 9.89 -6.10 11.93
N ALA A 53 10.09 -4.81 11.63
CA ALA A 53 9.14 -4.03 10.86
C ALA A 53 8.92 -4.64 9.47
N GLY A 54 9.99 -5.05 8.78
CA GLY A 54 9.93 -5.71 7.46
C GLY A 54 9.30 -7.10 7.50
N ALA A 55 9.48 -7.86 8.58
CA ALA A 55 8.82 -9.16 8.78
C ALA A 55 7.35 -9.01 9.19
N SER A 56 6.98 -7.88 9.80
CA SER A 56 5.61 -7.58 10.23
C SER A 56 4.81 -6.81 9.19
N THR A 57 5.47 -6.19 8.21
CA THR A 57 4.79 -5.73 7.00
C THR A 57 4.39 -6.97 6.21
N ALA A 58 3.09 -7.25 6.14
CA ALA A 58 2.53 -8.27 5.27
C ALA A 58 3.21 -8.15 3.89
N GLY A 59 3.85 -9.23 3.45
CA GLY A 59 4.48 -9.25 2.14
C GLY A 59 3.44 -8.93 1.07
N GLU A 60 3.86 -8.23 0.02
CA GLU A 60 3.07 -7.93 -1.21
C GLU A 60 2.47 -9.16 -1.91
N ARG A 61 2.54 -10.36 -1.32
CA ARG A 61 2.31 -11.64 -1.98
C ARG A 61 1.31 -12.56 -1.29
N GLU A 62 0.62 -12.11 -0.26
CA GLU A 62 -0.62 -12.78 0.13
C GLU A 62 -1.72 -12.21 -0.77
N ASP A 63 -1.86 -12.81 -1.97
CA ASP A 63 -2.96 -12.50 -2.89
C ASP A 63 -4.27 -13.04 -2.31
N THR A 64 -4.71 -12.41 -1.22
CA THR A 64 -6.00 -12.68 -0.56
C THR A 64 -7.16 -12.54 -1.53
N THR A 65 -6.98 -11.84 -2.65
CA THR A 65 -8.00 -11.67 -3.68
C THR A 65 -8.14 -12.85 -4.62
N SER A 66 -7.12 -13.73 -4.71
CA SER A 66 -7.19 -14.98 -5.49
C SER A 66 -8.28 -15.93 -4.96
N GLU A 67 -8.46 -15.97 -3.63
CA GLU A 67 -9.44 -16.85 -2.96
C GLU A 67 -10.85 -16.26 -2.89
N MET A 68 -10.99 -14.95 -3.11
CA MET A 68 -12.29 -14.27 -3.08
C MET A 68 -13.15 -14.62 -4.30
N SER A 69 -14.46 -14.77 -4.08
CA SER A 69 -15.47 -14.65 -5.11
C SER A 69 -15.59 -13.19 -5.61
N GLY A 70 -16.33 -12.98 -6.70
CA GLY A 70 -16.58 -11.62 -7.22
C GLY A 70 -17.24 -10.71 -6.18
N LEU A 71 -18.25 -11.22 -5.48
CA LEU A 71 -18.97 -10.47 -4.45
C LEU A 71 -18.11 -10.17 -3.23
N GLU A 72 -17.25 -11.11 -2.82
CA GLU A 72 -16.31 -10.86 -1.73
C GLU A 72 -15.27 -9.80 -2.11
N PHE A 73 -14.87 -9.75 -3.38
CA PHE A 73 -13.99 -8.72 -3.90
C PHE A 73 -14.68 -7.34 -3.92
N GLU A 74 -15.95 -7.27 -4.34
CA GLU A 74 -16.75 -6.04 -4.26
C GLU A 74 -16.88 -5.54 -2.81
N ASP A 75 -17.20 -6.42 -1.85
CA ASP A 75 -17.29 -6.01 -0.44
C ASP A 75 -15.91 -5.64 0.13
N TYR A 76 -14.83 -6.30 -0.30
CA TYR A 76 -13.46 -5.87 0.03
C TYR A 76 -13.20 -4.43 -0.40
N VAL A 77 -13.47 -4.10 -1.67
CA VAL A 77 -13.31 -2.74 -2.20
C VAL A 77 -14.22 -1.76 -1.44
N ALA A 78 -15.46 -2.14 -1.15
CA ALA A 78 -16.40 -1.34 -0.38
C ALA A 78 -15.89 -1.06 1.05
N ARG A 79 -15.32 -2.05 1.74
CA ARG A 79 -14.71 -1.87 3.08
C ARG A 79 -13.53 -0.90 3.04
N VAL A 80 -12.65 -1.01 2.03
CA VAL A 80 -11.55 -0.06 1.83
C VAL A 80 -12.08 1.34 1.59
N ALA A 81 -13.10 1.50 0.73
CA ALA A 81 -13.75 2.78 0.45
C ALA A 81 -14.40 3.39 1.70
N ARG A 82 -15.14 2.59 2.50
CA ARG A 82 -15.75 3.04 3.77
C ARG A 82 -14.68 3.52 4.75
N SER A 83 -13.50 2.88 4.78
CA SER A 83 -12.37 3.30 5.62
C SER A 83 -11.79 4.68 5.27
N CYS A 84 -12.16 5.23 4.11
CA CYS A 84 -11.82 6.60 3.73
C CYS A 84 -12.69 7.65 4.43
N GLY A 85 -13.78 7.26 5.10
CA GLY A 85 -14.70 8.18 5.76
C GLY A 85 -15.73 8.82 4.82
N VAL A 86 -15.93 8.25 3.63
CA VAL A 86 -16.92 8.69 2.64
C VAL A 86 -18.08 7.71 2.58
N PRO A 87 -19.31 8.15 2.25
CA PRO A 87 -20.42 7.23 2.05
C PRO A 87 -20.16 6.30 0.87
N VAL A 88 -20.60 5.05 1.02
CA VAL A 88 -20.45 3.98 0.03
C VAL A 88 -21.78 3.26 -0.08
N ILE A 89 -22.29 3.14 -1.30
CA ILE A 89 -23.50 2.39 -1.62
C ILE A 89 -23.09 1.25 -2.54
N MET A 90 -23.44 0.02 -2.19
CA MET A 90 -23.37 -1.11 -3.12
C MET A 90 -24.62 -1.13 -3.97
N THR A 91 -24.48 -1.32 -5.28
CA THR A 91 -25.62 -1.45 -6.18
C THR A 91 -26.21 -2.86 -6.13
N PRO A 92 -27.45 -3.05 -6.60
CA PRO A 92 -28.03 -4.38 -6.71
C PRO A 92 -27.25 -5.27 -7.68
N LEU A 93 -27.26 -6.59 -7.47
CA LEU A 93 -26.57 -7.57 -8.33
C LEU A 93 -27.05 -7.59 -9.80
N SER A 94 -28.20 -6.99 -10.08
CA SER A 94 -28.80 -6.94 -11.40
C SER A 94 -29.38 -5.55 -11.66
N GLY A 95 -29.21 -5.04 -12.88
CA GLY A 95 -29.70 -3.71 -13.25
C GLY A 95 -28.87 -2.56 -12.66
N ASP A 96 -27.61 -2.83 -12.35
CA ASP A 96 -26.64 -1.89 -11.82
C ASP A 96 -26.02 -0.97 -12.87
N TRP A 97 -26.17 -1.34 -14.16
CA TRP A 97 -25.60 -0.67 -15.32
C TRP A 97 -24.07 -0.74 -15.40
N GLY A 98 -23.45 -1.75 -14.78
CA GLY A 98 -21.98 -1.87 -14.73
C GLY A 98 -21.34 -0.92 -13.72
N VAL A 99 -22.00 -0.71 -12.58
CA VAL A 99 -21.49 0.08 -11.46
C VAL A 99 -21.76 -0.72 -10.21
N ASP A 100 -20.73 -1.29 -9.59
CA ASP A 100 -20.91 -2.13 -8.38
C ASP A 100 -20.99 -1.25 -7.12
N LEU A 101 -20.24 -0.14 -7.08
CA LEU A 101 -20.22 0.78 -5.95
C LEU A 101 -20.39 2.24 -6.38
N ILE A 102 -21.10 3.00 -5.55
CA ILE A 102 -21.17 4.45 -5.60
C ILE A 102 -20.50 5.01 -4.36
N VAL A 103 -19.47 5.84 -4.55
CA VAL A 103 -18.61 6.33 -3.47
C VAL A 103 -18.61 7.86 -3.44
N GLY A 104 -18.76 8.45 -2.25
CA GLY A 104 -18.67 9.89 -2.03
C GLY A 104 -20.00 10.64 -2.13
N HIS A 105 -19.91 11.96 -2.19
CA HIS A 105 -21.05 12.88 -2.17
C HIS A 105 -21.27 13.56 -3.52
N ARG A 106 -22.52 13.98 -3.77
CA ARG A 106 -22.83 14.84 -4.91
C ARG A 106 -22.10 16.18 -4.79
N PRO A 107 -21.75 16.83 -5.91
CA PRO A 107 -21.94 16.37 -7.30
C PRO A 107 -20.85 15.38 -7.77
N ASN A 108 -19.76 15.21 -7.03
CA ASN A 108 -18.55 14.51 -7.48
C ASN A 108 -18.51 13.03 -7.07
N ARG A 109 -19.65 12.34 -7.15
CA ARG A 109 -19.72 10.91 -6.82
C ARG A 109 -18.89 10.07 -7.79
N LEU A 110 -18.27 9.04 -7.25
CA LEU A 110 -17.43 8.09 -7.96
C LEU A 110 -18.21 6.79 -8.19
N ALA A 111 -18.41 6.42 -9.45
CA ALA A 111 -18.87 5.10 -9.85
C ALA A 111 -17.68 4.14 -9.92
N VAL A 112 -17.78 2.99 -9.29
CA VAL A 112 -16.72 1.97 -9.26
C VAL A 112 -17.26 0.66 -9.82
N GLN A 113 -16.56 0.11 -10.82
CA GLN A 113 -16.74 -1.27 -11.24
C GLN A 113 -15.58 -2.11 -10.70
N CYS A 114 -15.90 -3.19 -10.00
CA CYS A 114 -15.00 -4.21 -9.52
C CYS A 114 -14.97 -5.37 -10.54
N LYS A 115 -13.77 -5.84 -10.87
CA LYS A 115 -13.58 -7.04 -11.71
C LYS A 115 -12.57 -7.97 -11.05
N ARG A 116 -13.06 -9.09 -10.52
CA ARG A 116 -12.20 -10.18 -10.04
C ARG A 116 -12.05 -11.26 -11.10
N GLN A 117 -10.90 -11.34 -11.77
CA GLN A 117 -10.69 -12.24 -12.92
C GLN A 117 -9.31 -12.93 -12.85
N SER A 118 -9.19 -14.03 -13.61
CA SER A 118 -7.93 -14.78 -13.77
C SER A 118 -7.08 -14.30 -14.96
N ARG A 119 -7.52 -13.25 -15.65
CA ARG A 119 -6.86 -12.69 -16.82
C ARG A 119 -6.93 -11.17 -16.81
N PRO A 120 -6.08 -10.48 -17.59
CA PRO A 120 -6.13 -9.04 -17.68
C PRO A 120 -7.51 -8.52 -18.07
N VAL A 121 -7.92 -7.43 -17.40
CA VAL A 121 -9.21 -6.78 -17.62
C VAL A 121 -9.18 -5.96 -18.91
N GLY A 122 -10.15 -6.22 -19.78
CA GLY A 122 -10.29 -5.56 -21.07
C GLY A 122 -11.05 -4.24 -21.02
N ALA A 123 -11.16 -3.57 -22.17
CA ALA A 123 -11.81 -2.26 -22.28
C ALA A 123 -13.31 -2.29 -21.94
N GLY A 124 -13.97 -3.44 -22.02
CA GLY A 124 -15.39 -3.59 -21.65
C GLY A 124 -15.72 -3.09 -20.24
N ALA A 125 -14.86 -3.37 -19.25
CA ALA A 125 -15.07 -2.91 -17.88
C ALA A 125 -15.06 -1.36 -17.76
N VAL A 126 -14.26 -0.71 -18.60
CA VAL A 126 -14.22 0.76 -18.68
C VAL A 126 -15.47 1.28 -19.38
N GLN A 127 -15.89 0.64 -20.48
CA GLN A 127 -17.10 1.01 -21.21
C GLN A 127 -18.35 0.91 -20.32
N GLU A 128 -18.48 -0.18 -19.58
CA GLU A 128 -19.55 -0.44 -18.61
C GLU A 128 -19.64 0.70 -17.59
N VAL A 129 -18.58 0.97 -16.83
CA VAL A 129 -18.62 1.98 -15.76
C VAL A 129 -18.78 3.40 -16.30
N VAL A 130 -18.21 3.72 -17.47
CA VAL A 130 -18.35 5.03 -18.10
C VAL A 130 -19.78 5.28 -18.57
N ALA A 131 -20.43 4.27 -19.15
CA ALA A 131 -21.83 4.36 -19.55
C ALA A 131 -22.78 4.31 -18.35
N GLY A 132 -22.44 3.56 -17.29
CA GLY A 132 -23.25 3.38 -16.09
C GLY A 132 -23.20 4.55 -15.12
N ALA A 133 -22.10 5.30 -15.06
CA ALA A 133 -21.94 6.41 -14.11
C ALA A 133 -23.07 7.47 -14.17
N PRO A 134 -23.50 7.95 -15.35
CA PRO A 134 -24.65 8.86 -15.45
C PRO A 134 -25.96 8.26 -14.94
N MET A 135 -26.18 6.95 -15.13
CA MET A 135 -27.38 6.26 -14.64
C MET A 135 -27.46 6.25 -13.12
N GLN A 136 -26.30 6.33 -12.44
CA GLN A 136 -26.18 6.42 -10.98
C GLN A 136 -25.93 7.84 -10.48
N ASP A 137 -25.94 8.85 -11.37
CA ASP A 137 -25.61 10.26 -11.08
C ASP A 137 -24.24 10.41 -10.38
N CYS A 138 -23.25 9.76 -10.99
CA CYS A 138 -21.82 9.84 -10.69
C CYS A 138 -21.09 10.64 -11.76
N ALA A 139 -20.16 11.50 -11.33
CA ALA A 139 -19.37 12.35 -12.22
C ALA A 139 -17.97 11.76 -12.52
N ARG A 140 -17.51 10.81 -11.71
CA ARG A 140 -16.20 10.17 -11.84
C ARG A 140 -16.37 8.67 -11.95
N THR A 141 -15.40 8.01 -12.58
CA THR A 141 -15.40 6.57 -12.85
C THR A 141 -14.11 5.94 -12.39
N MET A 142 -14.19 4.69 -11.95
CA MET A 142 -13.04 3.87 -11.56
C MET A 142 -13.30 2.41 -11.87
N VAL A 143 -12.27 1.70 -12.31
CA VAL A 143 -12.26 0.24 -12.36
C VAL A 143 -11.22 -0.30 -11.40
N VAL A 144 -11.64 -1.25 -10.54
CA VAL A 144 -10.77 -1.92 -9.57
C VAL A 144 -10.71 -3.40 -9.90
N THR A 145 -9.52 -3.98 -9.93
CA THR A 145 -9.34 -5.41 -10.22
C THR A 145 -8.16 -6.01 -9.45
N ASN A 146 -8.19 -7.32 -9.26
CA ASN A 146 -7.06 -8.11 -8.77
C ASN A 146 -5.98 -8.33 -9.84
N HIS A 147 -6.25 -8.02 -11.11
CA HIS A 147 -5.33 -8.28 -12.22
C HIS A 147 -4.79 -6.98 -12.83
N GLU A 148 -3.97 -7.10 -13.87
CA GLU A 148 -3.61 -5.98 -14.73
C GLU A 148 -4.69 -5.61 -15.75
N PHE A 149 -4.56 -4.43 -16.34
CA PHE A 149 -5.39 -3.96 -17.46
C PHE A 149 -4.69 -4.13 -18.79
N THR A 150 -5.46 -4.47 -19.84
CA THR A 150 -4.94 -4.51 -21.21
C THR A 150 -4.57 -3.10 -21.70
N PRO A 151 -3.67 -2.97 -22.71
CA PRO A 151 -3.34 -1.68 -23.30
C PRO A 151 -4.56 -0.91 -23.83
N ALA A 152 -5.54 -1.63 -24.39
CA ALA A 152 -6.78 -1.04 -24.87
C ALA A 152 -7.63 -0.46 -23.72
N ALA A 153 -7.72 -1.16 -22.58
CA ALA A 153 -8.42 -0.67 -21.40
C ALA A 153 -7.76 0.60 -20.84
N ARG A 154 -6.42 0.62 -20.75
CA ARG A 154 -5.66 1.80 -20.31
C ARG A 154 -5.88 3.01 -21.21
N LYS A 155 -5.79 2.81 -22.53
CA LYS A 155 -6.02 3.87 -23.52
C LYS A 155 -7.45 4.43 -23.45
N LEU A 156 -8.44 3.57 -23.29
CA LEU A 156 -9.83 4.00 -23.16
C LEU A 156 -10.08 4.73 -21.84
N ALA A 157 -9.50 4.26 -20.75
CA ALA A 157 -9.62 4.89 -19.44
C ALA A 157 -9.02 6.30 -19.43
N GLU A 158 -7.85 6.48 -20.04
CA GLU A 158 -7.22 7.79 -20.22
C GLU A 158 -8.12 8.76 -20.98
N LEU A 159 -8.74 8.32 -22.08
CA LEU A 159 -9.64 9.15 -22.88
C LEU A 159 -10.88 9.62 -22.11
N HIS A 160 -11.41 8.78 -21.23
CA HIS A 160 -12.62 9.06 -20.46
C HIS A 160 -12.35 9.56 -19.03
N GLY A 161 -11.09 9.74 -18.64
CA GLY A 161 -10.72 10.11 -17.27
C GLY A 161 -11.14 9.08 -16.22
N CYS A 162 -11.20 7.79 -16.59
CA CYS A 162 -11.54 6.69 -15.69
C CYS A 162 -10.29 6.24 -14.92
N GLU A 163 -10.36 6.22 -13.59
CA GLU A 163 -9.25 5.80 -12.75
C GLU A 163 -9.10 4.27 -12.77
N LEU A 164 -7.89 3.76 -12.98
CA LEU A 164 -7.63 2.33 -13.00
C LEU A 164 -6.81 1.92 -11.77
N VAL A 165 -7.31 0.92 -11.02
CA VAL A 165 -6.58 0.32 -9.89
C VAL A 165 -6.43 -1.18 -10.15
N GLY A 166 -5.22 -1.59 -10.54
CA GLY A 166 -4.89 -2.98 -10.79
C GLY A 166 -4.43 -3.71 -9.52
N GLY A 167 -4.17 -5.01 -9.62
CA GLY A 167 -3.73 -5.85 -8.48
C GLY A 167 -2.54 -5.25 -7.72
N ALA A 168 -1.49 -4.83 -8.44
CA ALA A 168 -0.30 -4.20 -7.85
C ALA A 168 -0.59 -2.86 -7.16
N ASP A 169 -1.69 -2.18 -7.53
CA ASP A 169 -2.09 -0.89 -6.98
C ASP A 169 -3.15 -1.02 -5.87
N LEU A 170 -3.67 -2.22 -5.59
CA LEU A 170 -4.66 -2.46 -4.53
C LEU A 170 -4.19 -1.97 -3.14
N PRO A 171 -2.92 -2.14 -2.72
CA PRO A 171 -2.45 -1.58 -1.44
C PRO A 171 -2.60 -0.04 -1.38
N ARG A 172 -2.64 0.62 -2.53
CA ARG A 172 -2.79 2.08 -2.65
C ARG A 172 -4.24 2.53 -2.83
N LEU A 173 -5.20 1.61 -2.99
CA LEU A 173 -6.61 1.89 -3.27
C LEU A 173 -7.21 2.96 -2.35
N LYS A 174 -6.92 2.88 -1.03
CA LYS A 174 -7.37 3.89 -0.05
C LYS A 174 -6.93 5.30 -0.41
N SER A 175 -5.67 5.47 -0.82
CA SER A 175 -5.13 6.77 -1.20
C SER A 175 -5.71 7.29 -2.51
N VAL A 176 -5.99 6.38 -3.45
CA VAL A 176 -6.61 6.68 -4.74
C VAL A 176 -8.05 7.16 -4.54
N ILE A 177 -8.85 6.43 -3.75
CA ILE A 177 -10.24 6.81 -3.45
C ILE A 177 -10.30 8.18 -2.76
N ARG A 178 -9.43 8.44 -1.78
CA ARG A 178 -9.37 9.75 -1.12
C ARG A 178 -9.11 10.88 -2.10
N ARG A 179 -8.18 10.70 -3.04
CA ARG A 179 -7.91 11.71 -4.07
C ARG A 179 -9.11 11.90 -5.00
N ALA A 180 -9.76 10.82 -5.40
CA ALA A 180 -10.88 10.85 -6.33
C ALA A 180 -12.18 11.45 -5.73
N THR A 181 -12.34 11.44 -4.41
CA THR A 181 -13.58 11.85 -3.71
C THR A 181 -13.50 13.23 -3.02
N VAL A 182 -12.31 13.83 -2.93
CA VAL A 182 -12.08 15.14 -2.28
C VAL A 182 -12.17 16.32 -3.26
N GLN A 183 -12.12 16.07 -4.56
CA GLN A 183 -12.23 17.09 -5.61
C GLN A 183 -13.68 17.31 -6.02
#